data_AF-A0A1I7SXQ3-F1
#
_entry.id   AF-A0A1I7SXQ3-F1
#
_cell.length_a   1.000
_cell.length_b   1.000
_cell.length_c   1.000
_cell.angle_alpha   90.00
_cell.angle_beta   90.00
_cell.angle_gamma   90.00
#
_symmetry.space_group_name_H-M   'P 1'
#
loop_
_entity.id
_entity.type
_entity.pdbx_description
1 polymer ?
#
loop_
_entity_poly.entity_id
_entity_poly.type
_entity_poly.pdbx_seq_one_letter_code
_entity_poly.pdbx_strand_id
1 'polypeptide(L)'
;MVTDLYSLPVVVQIGEPLDETLEKVVETIQFSIFCFTLPFYTFVIYLLLDAQSRGIEELSTPFFKLCVTTAIVDIWTLLNNYFGAMFPKWGWGTRVYLFLDGYYSHTYLYFAWTSGICQAMCVSVLATNRLSAILFPHKHYQMWNSKRLRIAYAVQFIPGMLAGTATLFDTTQLYRNSKNGVIPKFRNENLTTYFFLIAGAFLTLVCLYLITAYCYLLVVLRKNTKAIKNTALQKSRTQIKKKEMKLFIMSSITVAIQISALCLFVSYATSILVISLDKFYLLYNAISDIYAGINPYLLWIFSDSLRKHILIRMGLKKGRRQPTSSIVTVI
;
A
#
# COMPACT_ATOMS: atom_id res chain seq x y z
N MET A 1 17.40 -18.00 -27.30
CA MET A 1 16.77 -19.33 -27.39
C MET A 1 15.35 -19.17 -26.90
N VAL A 2 14.33 -19.48 -27.70
CA VAL A 2 12.96 -19.57 -27.19
C VAL A 2 12.85 -20.92 -26.52
N THR A 3 12.83 -20.94 -25.18
CA THR A 3 12.54 -22.15 -24.40
C THR A 3 11.11 -22.57 -24.71
N ASP A 4 10.93 -23.79 -25.22
CA ASP A 4 9.59 -24.32 -25.48
C ASP A 4 8.83 -24.45 -24.16
N LEU A 5 7.56 -24.03 -24.09
CA LEU A 5 6.75 -24.07 -22.86
C LEU A 5 6.71 -25.46 -22.20
N TYR A 6 6.84 -26.52 -23.01
CA TYR A 6 6.84 -27.93 -22.57
C TYR A 6 8.20 -28.41 -22.05
N SER A 7 9.25 -27.61 -22.22
CA SER A 7 10.59 -27.87 -21.65
C SER A 7 10.74 -27.35 -20.21
N LEU A 8 9.79 -26.52 -19.74
CA LEU A 8 9.81 -25.99 -18.37
C LEU A 8 9.39 -27.06 -17.35
N PRO A 9 10.02 -27.08 -16.15
CA PRO A 9 9.59 -27.96 -15.07
C PRO A 9 8.16 -27.62 -14.64
N VAL A 10 7.36 -28.66 -14.42
CA VAL A 10 5.98 -28.54 -13.93
C VAL A 10 6.03 -28.27 -12.42
N VAL A 11 5.22 -27.32 -11.94
CA VAL A 11 5.04 -27.10 -10.50
C VAL A 11 4.46 -28.37 -9.88
N VAL A 12 5.22 -29.05 -9.03
CA VAL A 12 4.73 -30.18 -8.25
C VAL A 12 3.78 -29.63 -7.18
N GLN A 13 2.48 -29.94 -7.30
CA GLN A 13 1.50 -29.59 -6.27
C GLN A 13 1.69 -30.51 -5.07
N ILE A 14 2.12 -29.93 -3.95
CA ILE A 14 2.22 -30.62 -2.66
C ILE A 14 0.93 -30.30 -1.87
N GLY A 15 0.15 -31.33 -1.55
CA GLY A 15 -1.13 -31.22 -0.81
C GLY A 15 -2.37 -31.32 -1.71
N GLU A 16 -3.57 -31.28 -1.10
CA GLU A 16 -4.82 -31.34 -1.85
C GLU A 16 -4.97 -30.13 -2.79
N PRO A 17 -5.27 -30.37 -4.08
CA PRO A 17 -5.49 -29.30 -5.05
C PRO A 17 -6.58 -28.37 -4.54
N LEU A 18 -6.36 -27.06 -4.68
CA LEU A 18 -7.42 -26.09 -4.40
C LEU A 18 -8.56 -26.34 -5.39
N ASP A 19 -9.81 -26.23 -4.95
CA ASP A 19 -10.96 -26.25 -5.87
C ASP A 19 -10.75 -25.21 -6.97
N GLU A 20 -10.54 -25.68 -8.19
CA GLU A 20 -10.23 -24.84 -9.36
C GLU A 20 -11.34 -23.81 -9.61
N THR A 21 -12.57 -24.14 -9.22
CA THR A 21 -13.72 -23.24 -9.30
C THR A 21 -13.55 -22.08 -8.32
N LEU A 22 -13.19 -22.37 -7.08
CA LEU A 22 -12.96 -21.35 -6.05
C LEU A 22 -11.78 -20.44 -6.42
N GLU A 23 -10.67 -21.01 -6.88
CA GLU A 23 -9.50 -20.25 -7.34
C GLU A 23 -9.91 -19.27 -8.44
N LYS A 24 -10.62 -19.76 -9.46
CA LYS A 24 -11.06 -18.95 -10.60
C LYS A 24 -12.02 -17.83 -10.15
N VAL A 25 -12.95 -18.12 -9.24
CA VAL A 25 -13.88 -17.12 -8.71
C VAL A 25 -13.13 -16.02 -7.95
N VAL A 26 -12.21 -16.39 -7.07
CA VAL A 26 -11.41 -15.43 -6.29
C VAL A 26 -10.57 -14.55 -7.23
N GLU A 27 -9.85 -15.15 -8.18
CA GLU A 27 -9.03 -14.43 -9.16
C GLU A 27 -9.87 -13.50 -10.06
N THR A 28 -11.06 -13.93 -10.46
CA THR A 28 -11.97 -13.11 -11.28
C THR A 28 -12.50 -11.90 -10.50
N ILE A 29 -12.85 -12.09 -9.22
CA ILE A 29 -13.28 -11.01 -8.34
C ILE A 29 -12.13 -10.03 -8.12
N GLN A 30 -10.92 -10.52 -7.82
CA GLN A 30 -9.72 -9.70 -7.66
C GLN A 30 -9.46 -8.86 -8.91
N PHE A 31 -9.46 -9.49 -10.08
CA PHE A 31 -9.25 -8.80 -11.36
C PHE A 31 -10.32 -7.74 -11.65
N SER A 32 -11.58 -8.03 -11.31
CA SER A 32 -12.67 -7.06 -11.43
C SER A 32 -12.42 -5.85 -10.53
N ILE A 33 -12.06 -6.09 -9.26
CA ILE A 33 -11.71 -5.03 -8.31
C ILE A 33 -10.53 -4.21 -8.83
N PHE A 34 -9.47 -4.85 -9.35
CA PHE A 34 -8.33 -4.17 -9.95
C PHE A 34 -8.72 -3.28 -11.13
N CYS A 35 -9.53 -3.79 -12.06
CA CYS A 35 -10.01 -3.04 -13.23
C CYS A 35 -10.75 -1.75 -12.84
N PHE A 36 -11.45 -1.73 -11.71
CA PHE A 36 -12.10 -0.52 -11.20
C PHE A 36 -11.17 0.34 -10.33
N THR A 37 -10.35 -0.30 -9.50
CA THR A 37 -9.50 0.37 -8.52
C THR A 37 -8.39 1.15 -9.19
N LEU A 38 -7.71 0.58 -10.19
CA LEU A 38 -6.57 1.23 -10.82
C LEU A 38 -6.95 2.56 -11.52
N PRO A 39 -8.02 2.63 -12.36
CA PRO A 39 -8.46 3.90 -12.93
C PRO A 39 -8.94 4.89 -11.86
N PHE A 40 -9.69 4.42 -10.85
CA PHE A 40 -10.16 5.29 -9.77
C PHE A 40 -9.00 5.87 -8.96
N TYR A 41 -7.99 5.05 -8.64
CA TYR A 41 -6.82 5.47 -7.91
C TYR A 41 -6.02 6.51 -8.70
N THR A 42 -5.77 6.22 -9.99
CA THR A 42 -5.09 7.15 -10.91
C THR A 42 -5.82 8.48 -11.00
N PHE A 43 -7.16 8.46 -11.11
CA PHE A 43 -7.99 9.65 -11.13
C PHE A 43 -7.87 10.49 -9.84
N VAL A 44 -7.96 9.86 -8.67
CA VAL A 44 -7.84 10.54 -7.37
C VAL A 44 -6.45 11.19 -7.22
N ILE A 45 -5.40 10.48 -7.61
CA ILE A 45 -4.02 10.98 -7.49
C ILE A 45 -3.72 12.07 -8.50
N TYR A 46 -4.21 11.95 -9.74
CA TYR A 46 -4.11 13.00 -10.74
C TYR A 46 -4.71 14.32 -10.22
N LEU A 47 -5.92 14.27 -9.64
CA LEU A 47 -6.55 15.47 -9.09
C LEU A 47 -5.85 15.98 -7.83
N LEU A 48 -5.27 15.11 -7.01
CA LEU A 48 -4.47 15.51 -5.87
C LEU A 48 -3.19 16.23 -6.32
N LEU A 49 -2.53 15.74 -7.36
CA LEU A 49 -1.35 16.37 -7.97
C LEU A 49 -1.69 17.71 -8.63
N ASP A 50 -2.80 17.81 -9.38
CA ASP A 50 -3.29 19.07 -9.94
C ASP A 50 -3.64 20.09 -8.84
N ALA A 51 -4.20 19.65 -7.71
CA ALA A 51 -4.44 20.53 -6.57
C ALA A 51 -3.14 21.04 -5.92
N GLN A 52 -2.12 20.17 -5.83
CA GLN A 52 -0.81 20.52 -5.28
C GLN A 52 -0.03 21.46 -6.20
N SER A 53 -0.07 21.24 -7.52
CA SER A 53 0.60 22.12 -8.50
C SER A 53 -0.03 23.51 -8.55
N ARG A 54 -1.35 23.62 -8.31
CA ARG A 54 -2.08 24.89 -8.18
C ARG A 54 -1.89 25.58 -6.83
N GLY A 55 -1.13 25.00 -5.89
CA GLY A 55 -0.83 25.61 -4.60
C GLY A 55 -2.01 25.69 -3.63
N ILE A 56 -2.99 24.78 -3.72
CA ILE A 56 -4.12 24.76 -2.78
C ILE A 56 -3.61 24.35 -1.39
N GLU A 57 -3.54 25.31 -0.47
CA GLU A 57 -2.94 25.14 0.86
C GLU A 57 -3.52 23.95 1.64
N GLU A 58 -4.83 23.71 1.55
CA GLU A 58 -5.49 22.59 2.23
C GLU A 58 -5.00 21.21 1.73
N LEU A 59 -4.55 21.11 0.48
CA LEU A 59 -4.16 19.85 -0.18
C LEU A 59 -2.65 19.70 -0.41
N SER A 60 -1.87 20.76 -0.14
CA SER A 60 -0.40 20.77 -0.21
C SER A 60 0.28 20.44 1.12
N THR A 61 -0.48 19.90 2.08
CA THR A 61 0.07 19.51 3.39
C THR A 61 1.05 18.33 3.26
N PRO A 62 2.01 18.20 4.19
CA PRO A 62 2.95 17.06 4.20
C PRO A 62 2.25 15.70 4.19
N PHE A 63 1.09 15.61 4.84
CA PHE A 63 0.25 14.42 4.83
C PHE A 63 -0.16 14.01 3.41
N PHE A 64 -0.72 14.93 2.62
CA PHE A 64 -1.15 14.62 1.25
C PHE A 64 0.03 14.32 0.34
N LYS A 65 1.19 14.95 0.54
CA LYS A 65 2.40 14.63 -0.23
C LYS A 65 2.91 13.21 0.07
N LEU A 66 2.87 12.78 1.32
CA LEU A 66 3.16 11.39 1.70
C LEU A 66 2.12 10.41 1.15
N CYS A 67 0.84 10.79 1.08
CA CYS A 67 -0.18 9.95 0.44
C CYS A 67 0.05 9.79 -1.07
N VAL A 68 0.57 10.82 -1.74
CA VAL A 68 0.96 10.72 -3.16
C VAL A 68 2.09 9.71 -3.34
N THR A 69 3.15 9.76 -2.50
CA THR A 69 4.25 8.79 -2.60
C THR A 69 3.80 7.37 -2.30
N THR A 70 2.96 7.18 -1.29
CA THR A 70 2.32 5.87 -1.01
C THR A 70 1.53 5.37 -2.21
N ALA A 71 0.75 6.25 -2.85
CA ALA A 71 -0.07 5.85 -3.98
C ALA A 71 0.72 5.43 -5.22
N ILE A 72 1.90 6.02 -5.44
CA ILE A 72 2.81 5.57 -6.51
C ILE A 72 3.24 4.13 -6.24
N VAL A 73 3.61 3.80 -4.99
CA VAL A 73 3.96 2.43 -4.60
C VAL A 73 2.77 1.49 -4.79
N ASP A 74 1.57 1.86 -4.35
CA ASP A 74 0.39 1.01 -4.45
C ASP A 74 -0.02 0.73 -5.90
N ILE A 75 -0.04 1.77 -6.75
CA ILE A 75 -0.30 1.61 -8.20
C ILE A 75 0.74 0.68 -8.82
N TRP A 76 2.01 0.85 -8.46
CA TRP A 76 3.09 -0.01 -8.94
C TRP A 76 2.93 -1.46 -8.47
N THR A 77 2.56 -1.70 -7.20
CA THR A 77 2.26 -3.03 -6.67
C THR A 77 1.14 -3.69 -7.45
N LEU A 78 0.03 -2.98 -7.68
CA LEU A 78 -1.09 -3.51 -8.46
C LEU A 78 -0.62 -3.88 -9.88
N LEU A 79 0.05 -2.98 -10.59
CA LEU A 79 0.57 -3.29 -11.92
C LEU A 79 1.50 -4.52 -11.92
N ASN A 80 2.42 -4.60 -10.96
CA ASN A 80 3.36 -5.72 -10.85
C ASN A 80 2.66 -7.04 -10.52
N ASN A 81 1.62 -7.05 -9.69
CA ASN A 81 0.85 -8.26 -9.37
C ASN A 81 0.13 -8.80 -10.61
N TYR A 82 -0.48 -7.93 -11.41
CA TYR A 82 -1.26 -8.39 -12.57
C TYR A 82 -0.39 -8.71 -13.79
N PHE A 83 0.50 -7.79 -14.19
CA PHE A 83 1.40 -8.02 -15.32
C PHE A 83 2.51 -9.02 -14.99
N GLY A 84 3.00 -9.03 -13.75
CA GLY A 84 4.12 -9.86 -13.35
C GLY A 84 3.74 -11.24 -12.78
N ALA A 85 2.50 -11.43 -12.30
CA ALA A 85 2.08 -12.70 -11.72
C ALA A 85 0.81 -13.28 -12.35
N MET A 86 -0.29 -12.52 -12.42
CA MET A 86 -1.60 -13.08 -12.80
C MET A 86 -1.73 -13.38 -14.29
N PHE A 87 -1.39 -12.44 -15.17
CA PHE A 87 -1.44 -12.66 -16.62
C PHE A 87 -0.56 -13.82 -17.09
N PRO A 88 0.72 -13.93 -16.69
CA PRO A 88 1.54 -15.09 -17.05
C PRO A 88 0.99 -16.39 -16.45
N LYS A 89 0.44 -16.36 -15.22
CA LYS A 89 -0.22 -17.51 -14.58
C LYS A 89 -1.46 -17.99 -15.32
N TRP A 90 -2.25 -17.09 -15.90
CA TRP A 90 -3.43 -17.43 -16.73
C TRP A 90 -3.07 -17.86 -18.16
N GLY A 91 -1.79 -17.85 -18.52
CA GLY A 91 -1.34 -18.20 -19.86
C GLY A 91 -1.48 -17.04 -20.86
N TRP A 92 -1.77 -15.82 -20.42
CA TRP A 92 -1.84 -14.66 -21.30
C TRP A 92 -0.44 -14.18 -21.65
N GLY A 93 -0.16 -14.02 -22.95
CA GLY A 93 1.13 -13.48 -23.41
C GLY A 93 2.35 -14.34 -23.11
N THR A 94 2.19 -15.65 -22.84
CA THR A 94 3.27 -16.60 -22.48
C THR A 94 4.50 -16.52 -23.38
N ARG A 95 4.32 -16.32 -24.69
CA ARG A 95 5.44 -16.14 -25.64
C ARG A 95 6.37 -14.98 -25.27
N VAL A 96 5.82 -13.88 -24.75
CA VAL A 96 6.60 -12.70 -24.32
C VAL A 96 7.38 -13.04 -23.04
N TYR A 97 6.74 -13.70 -22.08
CA TYR A 97 7.40 -14.10 -20.84
C TYR A 97 8.50 -15.15 -21.06
N LEU A 98 8.28 -16.10 -21.97
CA LEU A 98 9.30 -17.08 -22.38
C LEU A 98 10.45 -16.43 -23.15
N PHE A 99 10.17 -15.41 -23.95
CA PHE A 99 11.22 -14.65 -24.63
C PHE A 99 12.09 -13.86 -23.64
N LEU A 100 11.48 -13.28 -22.60
CA LEU A 100 12.18 -12.53 -21.56
C LEU A 100 12.86 -13.44 -20.51
N ASP A 101 12.36 -14.65 -20.31
CA ASP A 101 12.93 -15.71 -19.47
C ASP A 101 13.36 -15.21 -18.07
N GLY A 102 14.65 -15.31 -17.75
CA GLY A 102 15.21 -14.84 -16.48
C GLY A 102 15.02 -13.34 -16.25
N TYR A 103 15.09 -12.50 -17.29
CA TYR A 103 14.94 -11.04 -17.14
C TYR A 103 13.56 -10.67 -16.59
N TYR A 104 12.51 -11.33 -17.06
CA TYR A 104 11.17 -11.15 -16.53
C TYR A 104 11.10 -11.60 -15.07
N SER A 105 11.62 -12.79 -14.76
CA SER A 105 11.59 -13.38 -13.42
C SER A 105 12.27 -12.48 -12.38
N HIS A 106 13.49 -12.01 -12.67
CA HIS A 106 14.22 -11.10 -11.79
C HIS A 106 13.52 -9.74 -11.65
N THR A 107 12.96 -9.20 -12.73
CA THR A 107 12.28 -7.90 -12.70
C THR A 107 11.01 -7.96 -11.86
N TYR A 108 10.19 -8.99 -12.05
CA TYR A 108 8.97 -9.19 -11.27
C TYR A 108 9.28 -9.36 -9.78
N LEU A 109 10.24 -10.23 -9.44
CA LEU A 109 10.60 -10.50 -8.05
C LEU A 109 11.23 -9.25 -7.40
N TYR A 110 12.10 -8.53 -8.09
CA TYR A 110 12.63 -7.26 -7.61
C TYR A 110 11.52 -6.30 -7.19
N PHE A 111 10.52 -6.10 -8.06
CA PHE A 111 9.43 -5.17 -7.78
C PHE A 111 8.46 -5.69 -6.72
N ALA A 112 8.17 -6.99 -6.69
CA ALA A 112 7.30 -7.59 -5.68
C ALA A 112 7.86 -7.41 -4.26
N TRP A 113 9.17 -7.67 -4.09
CA TRP A 113 9.84 -7.50 -2.81
C TRP A 113 10.05 -6.03 -2.45
N THR A 114 10.39 -5.19 -3.44
CA THR A 114 10.53 -3.74 -3.24
C THR A 114 9.22 -3.13 -2.77
N SER A 115 8.13 -3.40 -3.49
CA SER A 115 6.87 -2.71 -3.26
C SER A 115 6.22 -3.12 -1.94
N GLY A 116 6.29 -4.39 -1.54
CA GLY A 116 5.76 -4.86 -0.26
C GLY A 116 6.40 -4.17 0.95
N ILE A 117 7.74 -4.05 0.96
CA ILE A 117 8.45 -3.35 2.04
C ILE A 117 8.21 -1.83 1.99
N CYS A 118 8.20 -1.24 0.79
CA CYS A 118 7.86 0.17 0.60
C CYS A 118 6.46 0.49 1.14
N GLN A 119 5.47 -0.37 0.92
CA GLN A 119 4.11 -0.18 1.46
C GLN A 119 4.10 -0.17 2.99
N ALA A 120 4.78 -1.13 3.62
CA ALA A 120 4.90 -1.18 5.08
C ALA A 120 5.56 0.08 5.66
N MET A 121 6.60 0.59 4.99
CA MET A 121 7.27 1.84 5.37
C MET A 121 6.40 3.06 5.12
N CYS A 122 5.65 3.09 4.02
CA CYS A 122 4.72 4.16 3.70
C CYS A 122 3.65 4.33 4.79
N VAL A 123 3.05 3.23 5.25
CA VAL A 123 2.07 3.25 6.34
C VAL A 123 2.71 3.69 7.66
N SER A 124 3.94 3.25 7.94
CA SER A 124 4.70 3.65 9.14
C SER A 124 4.95 5.16 9.17
N VAL A 125 5.46 5.73 8.08
CA VAL A 125 5.75 7.16 7.97
C VAL A 125 4.46 7.99 8.03
N LEU A 126 3.37 7.52 7.41
CA LEU A 126 2.05 8.16 7.52
C LEU A 126 1.53 8.13 8.96
N ALA A 127 1.72 7.02 9.69
CA ALA A 127 1.38 6.92 11.09
C ALA A 127 2.19 7.91 11.94
N THR A 128 3.51 8.01 11.71
CA THR A 128 4.38 8.98 12.37
C THR A 128 3.94 10.42 12.08
N ASN A 129 3.56 10.72 10.84
CA ASN A 129 3.06 12.04 10.43
C ASN A 129 1.79 12.43 11.18
N ARG A 130 0.84 11.49 11.32
CA ARG A 130 -0.39 11.70 12.09
C ARG A 130 -0.10 11.85 13.58
N LEU A 131 0.72 10.97 14.14
CA LEU A 131 1.05 10.97 15.56
C LEU A 131 1.77 12.26 15.96
N SER A 132 2.75 12.69 15.18
CA SER A 132 3.50 13.92 15.43
C SER A 132 2.64 15.18 15.32
N ALA A 133 1.58 15.19 14.50
CA ALA A 133 0.62 16.29 14.43
C ALA A 133 -0.17 16.44 15.73
N ILE A 134 -0.47 15.32 16.40
CA ILE A 134 -1.30 15.26 17.60
C ILE A 134 -0.45 15.48 18.87
N LEU A 135 0.76 14.92 18.92
CA LEU A 135 1.64 15.05 20.09
C LEU A 135 2.34 16.39 20.15
N PHE A 136 2.78 16.92 19.01
CA PHE A 136 3.61 18.13 18.95
C PHE A 136 3.08 19.13 17.93
N PRO A 137 1.85 19.67 18.11
CA PRO A 137 1.22 20.56 17.13
C PRO A 137 2.08 21.79 16.80
N HIS A 138 2.77 22.37 17.80
CA HIS A 138 3.65 23.52 17.59
C HIS A 138 4.95 23.21 16.84
N LYS A 139 5.44 21.96 16.90
CA LYS A 139 6.66 21.52 16.20
C LYS A 139 6.38 20.74 14.92
N HIS A 140 5.12 20.38 14.65
CA HIS A 140 4.74 19.57 13.49
C HIS A 140 5.19 20.18 12.17
N TYR A 141 4.94 21.48 11.98
CA TYR A 141 5.39 22.20 10.79
C TYR A 141 6.91 22.18 10.62
N GLN A 142 7.67 22.31 11.72
CA GLN A 142 9.14 22.25 11.69
C GLN A 142 9.66 20.82 11.46
N MET A 143 8.97 19.79 11.96
CA MET A 143 9.33 18.39 11.77
C MET A 143 9.14 17.94 10.32
N TRP A 144 8.08 18.43 9.66
CA TRP A 144 7.73 18.06 8.29
C TRP A 144 8.08 19.13 7.26
N ASN A 145 9.11 19.93 7.54
CA ASN A 145 9.68 20.89 6.60
C ASN A 145 10.34 20.18 5.40
N SER A 146 10.44 20.85 4.26
CA SER A 146 10.86 20.31 2.95
C SER A 146 12.11 19.43 2.97
N LYS A 147 13.15 19.75 3.75
CA LYS A 147 14.35 18.90 3.89
C LYS A 147 14.06 17.58 4.61
N ARG A 148 13.34 17.63 5.74
CA ARG A 148 12.97 16.44 6.53
C ARG A 148 11.90 15.59 5.83
N LEU A 149 11.02 16.23 5.07
CA LEU A 149 10.05 15.53 4.22
C LEU A 149 10.75 14.70 3.12
N ARG A 150 11.85 15.21 2.54
CA ARG A 150 12.67 14.40 1.61
C ARG A 150 13.31 13.18 2.28
N ILE A 151 13.75 13.32 3.53
CA ILE A 151 14.24 12.19 4.32
C ILE A 151 13.11 11.18 4.55
N ALA A 152 11.88 11.64 4.83
CA ALA A 152 10.74 10.75 4.96
C ALA A 152 10.46 9.96 3.67
N TYR A 153 10.57 10.59 2.49
CA TYR A 153 10.50 9.86 1.22
C TYR A 153 11.63 8.84 1.08
N ALA A 154 12.86 9.20 1.43
CA ALA A 154 13.98 8.27 1.39
C ALA A 154 13.73 7.04 2.29
N VAL A 155 13.19 7.25 3.50
CA VAL A 155 12.80 6.18 4.42
C VAL A 155 11.65 5.30 3.88
N GLN A 156 10.76 5.86 3.06
CA GLN A 156 9.69 5.09 2.40
C GLN A 156 10.22 4.14 1.33
N PHE A 157 11.21 4.57 0.53
CA PHE A 157 11.66 3.82 -0.65
C PHE A 157 12.93 3.00 -0.44
N ILE A 158 13.94 3.52 0.28
CA ILE A 158 15.26 2.89 0.39
C ILE A 158 15.19 1.46 0.96
N PRO A 159 14.49 1.18 2.08
CA PRO A 159 14.45 -0.17 2.62
C PRO A 159 13.88 -1.19 1.64
N GLY A 160 12.84 -0.82 0.89
CA GLY A 160 12.27 -1.70 -0.13
C GLY A 160 13.20 -1.89 -1.32
N MET A 161 13.81 -0.82 -1.82
CA MET A 161 14.78 -0.92 -2.92
C MET A 161 15.97 -1.81 -2.55
N LEU A 162 16.48 -1.70 -1.31
CA LEU A 162 17.56 -2.57 -0.83
C LEU A 162 17.14 -4.05 -0.81
N ALA A 163 15.94 -4.33 -0.31
CA ALA A 163 15.41 -5.69 -0.32
C ALA A 163 15.19 -6.23 -1.74
N GLY A 164 14.68 -5.41 -2.66
CA GLY A 164 14.58 -5.78 -4.07
C GLY A 164 15.95 -6.05 -4.70
N THR A 165 16.95 -5.20 -4.45
CA THR A 165 18.30 -5.47 -4.97
C THR A 165 18.89 -6.77 -4.43
N ALA A 166 18.54 -7.15 -3.19
CA ALA A 166 18.97 -8.41 -2.61
C ALA A 166 18.43 -9.62 -3.38
N THR A 167 17.24 -9.53 -4.01
CA THR A 167 16.67 -10.63 -4.80
C THR A 167 17.38 -10.84 -6.14
N LEU A 168 18.14 -9.87 -6.63
CA LEU A 168 18.90 -10.01 -7.89
C LEU A 168 20.09 -10.96 -7.76
N PHE A 169 20.57 -11.21 -6.54
CA PHE A 169 21.68 -12.14 -6.29
C PHE A 169 21.28 -13.61 -6.32
N ASP A 170 19.99 -13.93 -6.32
CA ASP A 170 19.50 -15.31 -6.40
C ASP A 170 19.17 -15.70 -7.84
N THR A 171 19.42 -16.96 -8.20
CA THR A 171 19.03 -17.49 -9.50
C THR A 171 17.53 -17.78 -9.54
N THR A 172 16.85 -17.25 -10.56
CA THR A 172 15.41 -17.47 -10.76
C THR A 172 15.16 -18.49 -11.87
N GLN A 173 14.09 -19.25 -11.77
CA GLN A 173 13.65 -20.19 -12.81
C GLN A 173 12.15 -20.06 -13.08
N LEU A 174 11.77 -20.24 -14.34
CA LEU A 174 10.38 -20.31 -14.76
C LEU A 174 9.83 -21.73 -14.59
N TYR A 175 8.65 -21.82 -14.01
CA TYR A 175 7.90 -23.07 -13.87
C TYR A 175 6.59 -22.99 -14.64
N ARG A 176 6.14 -24.15 -15.13
CA ARG A 176 4.84 -24.29 -15.77
C ARG A 176 3.78 -24.76 -14.77
N ASN A 177 2.62 -24.10 -14.77
CA ASN A 177 1.45 -24.53 -14.00
C ASN A 177 0.54 -25.48 -14.81
N SER A 178 -0.40 -26.17 -14.14
CA SER A 178 -1.42 -27.05 -14.72
C SER A 178 -2.24 -26.41 -15.84
N LYS A 179 -2.45 -25.09 -15.77
CA LYS A 179 -3.17 -24.28 -16.78
C LYS A 179 -2.28 -23.80 -17.94
N ASN A 180 -1.08 -24.35 -18.09
CA ASN A 180 -0.08 -23.92 -19.09
C ASN A 180 0.40 -22.47 -18.93
N GLY A 181 0.18 -21.88 -17.75
CA GLY A 181 0.75 -20.59 -17.36
C GLY A 181 2.19 -20.72 -16.85
N VAL A 182 2.85 -19.58 -16.74
CA VAL A 182 4.26 -19.46 -16.33
C VAL A 182 4.33 -18.75 -14.97
N ILE A 183 5.08 -19.33 -14.04
CA ILE A 183 5.28 -18.79 -12.68
C ILE A 183 6.78 -18.67 -12.40
N PRO A 184 7.29 -17.47 -12.08
CA PRO A 184 8.68 -17.29 -11.68
C PRO A 184 8.88 -17.72 -10.22
N LYS A 185 9.94 -18.47 -9.94
CA LYS A 185 10.34 -18.84 -8.57
C LYS A 185 11.85 -18.73 -8.39
N PHE A 186 12.27 -18.51 -7.15
CA PHE A 186 13.67 -18.66 -6.77
C PHE A 186 14.08 -20.13 -6.82
N ARG A 187 15.29 -20.42 -7.30
CA ARG A 187 15.82 -21.78 -7.39
C ARG A 187 16.36 -22.28 -6.05
N ASN A 188 16.80 -21.38 -5.18
CA ASN A 188 17.42 -21.71 -3.91
C ASN A 188 16.41 -21.61 -2.75
N GLU A 189 15.92 -22.76 -2.27
CA GLU A 189 14.94 -22.85 -1.19
C GLU A 189 15.47 -22.31 0.15
N ASN A 190 16.76 -22.54 0.44
CA ASN A 190 17.39 -22.06 1.67
C ASN A 190 17.44 -20.52 1.71
N LEU A 191 17.88 -19.90 0.61
CA LEU A 191 17.95 -18.45 0.52
C LEU A 191 16.56 -17.81 0.55
N THR A 192 15.60 -18.43 -0.13
CA THR A 192 14.19 -18.03 -0.09
C THR A 192 13.67 -18.01 1.35
N THR A 193 13.95 -19.07 2.12
CA THR A 193 13.53 -19.18 3.53
C THR A 193 14.11 -18.05 4.39
N TYR A 194 15.40 -17.73 4.22
CA TYR A 194 16.02 -16.59 4.92
C TYR A 194 15.38 -15.25 4.53
N PHE A 195 15.08 -15.03 3.26
CA PHE A 195 14.37 -13.82 2.82
C PHE A 195 12.99 -13.67 3.44
N PHE A 196 12.21 -14.76 3.45
CA PHE A 196 10.89 -14.76 4.09
C PHE A 196 10.97 -14.53 5.60
N LEU A 197 12.00 -15.08 6.27
CA LEU A 197 12.21 -14.86 7.70
C LEU A 197 12.59 -13.41 8.01
N ILE A 198 13.51 -12.81 7.25
CA ILE A 198 13.93 -11.41 7.42
C ILE A 198 12.75 -10.48 7.15
N ALA A 199 12.00 -10.69 6.06
CA ALA A 199 10.83 -9.88 5.74
C ALA A 199 9.72 -10.05 6.79
N GLY A 200 9.49 -11.26 7.28
CA GLY A 200 8.55 -11.53 8.37
C GLY A 200 8.96 -10.81 9.67
N ALA A 201 10.23 -10.87 10.05
CA ALA A 201 10.75 -10.15 11.22
C ALA A 201 10.62 -8.63 11.08
N PHE A 202 10.97 -8.09 9.91
CA PHE A 202 10.81 -6.68 9.59
C PHE A 202 9.33 -6.24 9.68
N LEU A 203 8.43 -7.00 9.04
CA LEU A 203 7.00 -6.72 9.08
C LEU A 203 6.45 -6.80 10.51
N THR A 204 6.95 -7.72 11.32
CA THR A 204 6.60 -7.83 12.75
C THR A 204 6.99 -6.57 13.51
N LEU A 205 8.22 -6.09 13.35
CA LEU A 205 8.69 -4.85 13.99
C LEU A 205 7.84 -3.64 13.57
N VAL A 206 7.50 -3.54 12.29
CA VAL A 206 6.61 -2.48 11.79
C VAL A 206 5.21 -2.60 12.40
N CYS A 207 4.63 -3.79 12.47
CA CYS A 207 3.32 -4.01 13.09
C CYS A 207 3.34 -3.64 14.58
N LEU A 208 4.37 -4.03 15.33
CA LEU A 208 4.54 -3.65 16.74
C LEU A 208 4.65 -2.14 16.91
N TYR A 209 5.42 -1.47 16.05
CA TYR A 209 5.49 0.00 16.01
C TYR A 209 4.11 0.63 15.78
N LEU A 210 3.34 0.13 14.80
CA LEU A 210 2.02 0.67 14.50
C LEU A 210 1.05 0.45 15.66
N ILE A 211 1.00 -0.76 16.22
CA ILE A 211 0.14 -1.08 17.38
C ILE A 211 0.47 -0.15 18.54
N THR A 212 1.74 0.01 18.90
CA THR A 212 2.17 0.89 19.99
C THR A 212 1.83 2.35 19.71
N ALA A 213 2.10 2.84 18.49
CA ALA A 213 1.77 4.20 18.06
C ALA A 213 0.27 4.50 18.15
N TYR A 214 -0.60 3.58 17.71
CA TYR A 214 -2.06 3.78 17.73
C TYR A 214 -2.68 3.57 19.11
N CYS A 215 -2.18 2.62 19.90
CA CYS A 215 -2.57 2.48 21.31
C CYS A 215 -2.24 3.76 22.08
N TYR A 216 -1.04 4.31 21.87
CA TYR A 216 -0.65 5.58 22.47
C TYR A 216 -1.53 6.74 21.99
N LEU A 217 -1.83 6.80 20.69
CA LEU A 217 -2.75 7.80 20.12
C LEU A 217 -4.14 7.75 20.77
N LEU A 218 -4.70 6.55 20.96
CA LEU A 218 -5.98 6.35 21.64
C LEU A 218 -5.95 6.86 23.08
N VAL A 219 -4.87 6.59 23.82
CA VAL A 219 -4.69 7.07 25.20
C VAL A 219 -4.67 8.60 25.23
N VAL A 220 -3.91 9.24 24.34
CA VAL A 220 -3.83 10.70 24.25
C VAL A 220 -5.17 11.31 23.86
N LEU A 221 -5.88 10.75 22.88
CA LEU A 221 -7.21 11.20 22.48
C LEU A 221 -8.24 11.05 23.60
N ARG A 222 -8.17 9.96 24.40
CA ARG A 222 -9.03 9.77 25.58
C ARG A 222 -8.71 10.78 26.68
N LYS A 223 -7.42 11.04 26.96
CA LYS A 223 -6.98 12.03 27.97
C LYS A 223 -7.44 13.43 27.58
N ASN A 224 -7.24 13.82 26.33
CA ASN A 224 -7.72 15.10 25.79
C ASN A 224 -9.25 15.16 25.84
N THR A 225 -9.96 14.05 25.56
CA THR A 225 -11.42 14.00 25.66
C THR A 225 -11.95 14.20 27.07
N LYS A 226 -11.28 13.64 28.09
CA LYS A 226 -11.65 13.86 29.50
C LYS A 226 -11.40 15.31 29.93
N ALA A 227 -10.31 15.94 29.48
CA ALA A 227 -10.03 17.35 29.74
C ALA A 227 -11.05 18.30 29.07
N ILE A 228 -11.65 17.89 27.94
CA ILE A 228 -12.60 18.68 27.14
C ILE A 228 -14.00 18.78 27.76
N LYS A 229 -14.38 17.89 28.69
CA LYS A 229 -15.68 17.99 29.38
C LYS A 229 -15.83 19.30 30.19
N ASN A 230 -14.74 20.02 30.44
CA ASN A 230 -14.69 21.18 31.33
C ASN A 230 -14.48 22.54 30.61
N THR A 231 -14.73 22.68 29.30
CA THR A 231 -14.47 23.97 28.61
C THR A 231 -15.52 24.37 27.56
N ALA A 232 -15.91 25.65 27.56
CA ALA A 232 -16.95 26.25 26.71
C ALA A 232 -16.64 26.33 25.20
N LEU A 233 -15.44 25.95 24.75
CA LEU A 233 -14.98 26.02 23.36
C LEU A 233 -15.35 24.77 22.54
N GLN A 234 -16.61 24.32 22.68
CA GLN A 234 -17.05 22.98 22.29
C GLN A 234 -17.25 22.79 20.77
N LYS A 235 -17.60 23.84 20.02
CA LYS A 235 -18.03 23.75 18.62
C LYS A 235 -16.88 23.67 17.59
N SER A 236 -15.79 24.42 17.76
CA SER A 236 -14.61 24.29 16.87
C SER A 236 -13.79 23.03 17.19
N ARG A 237 -13.70 22.65 18.48
CA ARG A 237 -12.99 21.45 18.92
C ARG A 237 -13.71 20.14 18.58
N THR A 238 -15.04 20.14 18.44
CA THR A 238 -15.78 18.95 17.93
C THR A 238 -15.54 18.68 16.45
N GLN A 239 -15.34 19.71 15.62
CA GLN A 239 -14.93 19.53 14.22
C GLN A 239 -13.52 18.95 14.12
N ILE A 240 -12.59 19.41 14.98
CA ILE A 240 -11.24 18.85 15.09
C ILE A 240 -11.31 17.36 15.49
N LYS A 241 -12.10 17.00 16.51
CA LYS A 241 -12.33 15.59 16.90
C LYS A 241 -12.89 14.73 15.79
N LYS A 242 -13.84 15.24 14.99
CA LYS A 242 -14.41 14.48 13.87
C LYS A 242 -13.34 14.19 12.80
N LYS A 243 -12.48 15.16 12.50
CA LYS A 243 -11.34 14.95 11.57
C LYS A 243 -10.34 13.94 12.14
N GLU A 244 -10.01 14.03 13.43
CA GLU A 244 -9.11 13.09 14.11
C GLU A 244 -9.66 11.66 14.13
N MET A 245 -10.96 11.48 14.41
CA MET A 245 -11.60 10.16 14.42
C MET A 245 -11.63 9.53 13.02
N LYS A 246 -11.92 10.33 11.98
CA LYS A 246 -11.87 9.88 10.58
C LYS A 246 -10.46 9.38 10.20
N LEU A 247 -9.44 10.14 10.57
CA LEU A 247 -8.04 9.76 10.35
C LEU A 247 -7.64 8.50 11.15
N PHE A 248 -8.14 8.37 12.37
CA PHE A 248 -7.93 7.18 13.20
C PHE A 248 -8.55 5.93 12.57
N ILE A 249 -9.80 6.01 12.08
CA ILE A 249 -10.46 4.87 11.42
C ILE A 249 -9.69 4.46 10.16
N MET A 250 -9.32 5.43 9.31
CA MET A 250 -8.50 5.16 8.12
C MET A 250 -7.21 4.42 8.49
N SER A 251 -6.50 4.89 9.51
CA SER A 251 -5.30 4.26 10.04
C SER A 251 -5.54 2.83 10.55
N SER A 252 -6.58 2.62 11.35
CA SER A 252 -6.88 1.31 11.95
C SER A 252 -7.19 0.25 10.89
N ILE A 253 -7.88 0.64 9.81
CA ILE A 253 -8.14 -0.25 8.67
C ILE A 253 -6.81 -0.68 8.01
N THR A 254 -5.91 0.26 7.74
CA THR A 254 -4.60 -0.06 7.13
C THR A 254 -3.74 -0.97 8.01
N VAL A 255 -3.80 -0.80 9.34
CA VAL A 255 -3.09 -1.67 10.29
C VAL A 255 -3.69 -3.05 10.34
N ALA A 256 -5.02 -3.17 10.32
CA ALA A 256 -5.68 -4.47 10.31
C ALA A 256 -5.26 -5.31 9.09
N ILE A 257 -5.20 -4.69 7.91
CA ILE A 257 -4.74 -5.37 6.68
C ILE A 257 -3.27 -5.80 6.82
N GLN A 258 -2.43 -4.95 7.40
CA GLN A 258 -1.01 -5.26 7.59
C GLN A 258 -0.78 -6.38 8.61
N ILE A 259 -1.61 -6.46 9.66
CA ILE A 259 -1.61 -7.59 10.60
C ILE A 259 -2.07 -8.87 9.88
N SER A 260 -3.09 -8.81 9.03
CA SER A 260 -3.51 -9.97 8.22
C SER A 260 -2.38 -10.47 7.31
N ALA A 261 -1.63 -9.56 6.67
CA ALA A 261 -0.45 -9.91 5.91
C ALA A 261 0.60 -10.60 6.80
N LEU A 262 0.90 -10.04 7.98
CA LEU A 262 1.84 -10.65 8.92
C LEU A 262 1.40 -12.06 9.35
N CYS A 263 0.12 -12.25 9.67
CA CYS A 263 -0.42 -13.56 10.02
C CYS A 263 -0.20 -14.58 8.91
N LEU A 264 -0.36 -14.18 7.64
CA LEU A 264 -0.10 -15.05 6.49
C LEU A 264 1.38 -15.44 6.41
N PHE A 265 2.30 -14.48 6.54
CA PHE A 265 3.75 -14.74 6.51
C PHE A 265 4.19 -15.65 7.65
N VAL A 266 3.72 -15.41 8.88
CA VAL A 266 4.02 -16.26 10.03
C VAL A 266 3.49 -17.67 9.81
N SER A 267 2.24 -17.81 9.36
CA SER A 267 1.62 -19.13 9.12
C SER A 267 2.40 -19.96 8.11
N TYR A 268 2.95 -19.32 7.08
CA TYR A 268 3.80 -19.97 6.09
C TYR A 268 5.18 -20.32 6.67
N ALA A 269 5.85 -19.38 7.33
CA ALA A 269 7.19 -19.58 7.88
C ALA A 269 7.25 -20.66 8.97
N THR A 270 6.21 -20.77 9.80
CA THR A 270 6.14 -21.79 10.86
C THR A 270 5.47 -23.08 10.42
N SER A 271 5.02 -23.18 9.16
CA SER A 271 4.24 -24.31 8.62
C SER A 271 3.04 -24.71 9.49
N ILE A 272 2.48 -23.77 10.28
CA ILE A 272 1.35 -24.02 11.20
C ILE A 272 0.10 -24.39 10.41
N LEU A 273 -0.11 -23.70 9.29
CA LEU A 273 -1.09 -24.08 8.29
C LEU A 273 -0.30 -24.74 7.17
N VAL A 274 -0.53 -26.03 6.91
CA VAL A 274 0.05 -26.75 5.76
C VAL A 274 -0.60 -26.21 4.48
N ILE A 275 -0.25 -24.97 4.12
CA ILE A 275 -0.75 -24.25 2.96
C ILE A 275 0.18 -24.57 1.81
N SER A 276 -0.37 -25.19 0.77
CA SER A 276 0.38 -25.37 -0.47
C SER A 276 0.81 -24.00 -1.02
N LEU A 277 1.98 -23.95 -1.66
CA LEU A 277 2.57 -22.69 -2.14
C LEU A 277 1.64 -21.92 -3.09
N ASP A 278 0.81 -22.61 -3.89
CA ASP A 278 -0.20 -21.98 -4.75
C ASP A 278 -1.31 -21.27 -3.95
N LYS A 279 -1.76 -21.88 -2.83
CA LYS A 279 -2.75 -21.28 -1.92
C LYS A 279 -2.15 -20.06 -1.19
N PHE A 280 -0.86 -20.11 -0.84
CA PHE A 280 -0.15 -18.98 -0.26
C PHE A 280 -0.11 -17.80 -1.23
N TYR A 281 0.29 -18.03 -2.50
CA TYR A 281 0.35 -16.95 -3.50
C TYR A 281 -1.03 -16.37 -3.81
N LEU A 282 -2.09 -17.20 -3.88
CA LEU A 282 -3.45 -16.71 -4.08
C LEU A 282 -3.89 -15.77 -2.94
N LEU A 283 -3.66 -16.16 -1.69
CA LEU A 283 -4.03 -15.38 -0.52
C LEU A 283 -3.14 -14.14 -0.35
N TYR A 284 -1.85 -14.27 -0.65
CA TYR A 284 -0.91 -13.15 -0.67
C TYR A 284 -1.34 -12.08 -1.67
N ASN A 285 -1.66 -12.49 -2.92
CA ASN A 285 -2.14 -11.55 -3.93
C ASN A 285 -3.47 -10.91 -3.52
N ALA A 286 -4.39 -11.67 -2.90
CA ALA A 286 -5.63 -11.12 -2.35
C ALA A 286 -5.39 -10.01 -1.33
N ILE A 287 -4.53 -10.28 -0.35
CA ILE A 287 -4.20 -9.32 0.72
C ILE A 287 -3.45 -8.13 0.14
N SER A 288 -2.49 -8.36 -0.75
CA SER A 288 -1.71 -7.32 -1.42
C SER A 288 -2.61 -6.38 -2.23
N ASP A 289 -3.58 -6.92 -2.96
CA ASP A 289 -4.51 -6.13 -3.77
C ASP A 289 -5.45 -5.31 -2.90
N ILE A 290 -5.93 -5.88 -1.79
CA ILE A 290 -6.72 -5.14 -0.80
C ILE A 290 -5.87 -4.03 -0.17
N TYR A 291 -4.62 -4.31 0.17
CA TYR A 291 -3.73 -3.36 0.83
C TYR A 291 -3.40 -2.17 -0.07
N ALA A 292 -3.02 -2.44 -1.32
CA ALA A 292 -2.77 -1.40 -2.31
C ALA A 292 -4.07 -0.69 -2.74
N GLY A 293 -5.17 -1.43 -2.86
CA GLY A 293 -6.41 -0.94 -3.45
C GLY A 293 -7.31 -0.15 -2.51
N ILE A 294 -7.20 -0.31 -1.19
CA ILE A 294 -8.12 0.35 -0.24
C ILE A 294 -7.81 1.84 -0.03
N ASN A 295 -6.54 2.23 -0.16
CA ASN A 295 -6.05 3.58 0.10
C ASN A 295 -6.79 4.71 -0.66
N PRO A 296 -7.10 4.62 -1.97
CA PRO A 296 -7.85 5.66 -2.67
C PRO A 296 -9.27 5.83 -2.13
N TYR A 297 -9.94 4.74 -1.78
CA TYR A 297 -11.28 4.77 -1.21
C TYR A 297 -11.27 5.42 0.17
N LEU A 298 -10.29 5.08 1.01
CA LEU A 298 -10.13 5.71 2.32
C LEU A 298 -9.86 7.21 2.19
N LEU A 299 -8.97 7.62 1.27
CA LEU A 299 -8.72 9.03 0.98
C LEU A 299 -9.99 9.75 0.52
N TRP A 300 -10.77 9.15 -0.37
CA TRP A 300 -12.02 9.72 -0.86
C TRP A 300 -13.09 9.87 0.24
N ILE A 301 -13.27 8.83 1.06
CA ILE A 301 -14.31 8.75 2.10
C ILE A 301 -13.97 9.63 3.30
N PHE A 302 -12.70 9.75 3.66
CA PHE A 302 -12.30 10.46 4.89
C PHE A 302 -11.77 11.88 4.65
N SER A 303 -11.31 12.22 3.43
CA SER A 303 -10.84 13.58 3.10
C SER A 303 -11.95 14.46 2.53
N ASP A 304 -12.58 15.25 3.40
CA ASP A 304 -13.61 16.22 2.99
C ASP A 304 -13.04 17.31 2.07
N SER A 305 -11.79 17.76 2.28
CA SER A 305 -11.12 18.77 1.44
C SER A 305 -10.85 18.23 0.03
N LEU A 306 -10.37 17.00 -0.08
CA LEU A 306 -10.12 16.35 -1.38
C LEU A 306 -11.43 16.18 -2.15
N ARG A 307 -12.46 15.62 -1.51
CA ARG A 307 -13.77 15.42 -2.16
C ARG A 307 -14.38 16.74 -2.60
N LYS A 308 -14.29 17.79 -1.77
CA LYS A 308 -14.78 19.13 -2.14
C LYS A 308 -14.05 19.67 -3.36
N HIS A 309 -12.72 19.52 -3.41
CA HIS A 309 -11.94 19.95 -4.57
C HIS A 309 -12.32 19.20 -5.85
N ILE A 310 -12.43 17.88 -5.77
CA ILE A 310 -12.79 17.03 -6.91
C ILE A 310 -14.20 17.36 -7.42
N LEU A 311 -15.18 17.50 -6.52
CA LEU A 311 -16.55 17.87 -6.90
C LEU A 311 -16.64 19.27 -7.54
N ILE A 312 -15.79 20.21 -7.13
CA ILE A 312 -15.71 21.54 -7.77
C ILE A 312 -15.09 21.42 -9.16
N ARG A 313 -14.01 20.63 -9.32
CA ARG A 313 -13.35 20.42 -10.62
C ARG A 313 -14.22 19.67 -11.62
N MET A 314 -15.02 18.73 -11.14
CA MET A 314 -16.01 18.01 -11.96
C MET A 314 -17.26 18.85 -12.28
N GLY A 315 -17.35 20.09 -11.81
CA GLY A 315 -18.52 20.96 -12.04
C GLY A 315 -19.78 20.58 -11.26
N LEU A 316 -19.73 19.50 -10.46
CA LEU A 316 -20.86 18.97 -9.67
C LEU A 316 -21.20 19.84 -8.46
N LYS A 317 -20.33 20.78 -8.08
CA LYS A 317 -20.57 21.74 -7.00
C LYS A 317 -20.10 23.13 -7.41
N LYS A 318 -21.01 24.12 -7.37
CA LYS A 318 -20.63 25.53 -7.53
C LYS A 318 -19.59 25.90 -6.48
N GLY A 319 -18.39 26.28 -6.92
CA GLY A 319 -17.35 26.79 -6.02
C GLY A 319 -17.88 27.99 -5.25
N ARG A 320 -17.82 27.96 -3.92
CA ARG A 320 -17.88 29.22 -3.17
C ARG A 320 -16.65 30.01 -3.59
N ARG A 321 -16.84 31.17 -4.23
CA ARG A 321 -15.81 32.21 -4.38
C ARG A 321 -15.08 32.30 -3.04
N GLN A 322 -13.77 32.08 -3.04
CA GLN A 322 -12.95 32.51 -1.90
C GLN A 322 -13.22 34.01 -1.73
N PRO A 323 -13.46 34.52 -0.50
CA PRO A 323 -13.42 35.94 -0.28
C PRO A 323 -12.00 36.36 -0.65
N THR A 324 -11.86 37.21 -1.67
CA THR A 324 -10.69 38.03 -1.85
C THR A 324 -10.37 38.64 -0.50
N SER A 325 -9.20 38.32 0.05
CA SER A 325 -8.64 39.04 1.18
C SER A 325 -8.49 40.50 0.76
N SER A 326 -9.53 41.28 1.00
CA SER A 326 -9.43 42.73 1.12
C SER A 326 -8.53 42.97 2.33
N ILE A 327 -7.23 43.09 2.04
CA ILE A 327 -6.30 43.80 2.91
C ILE A 327 -6.81 45.24 2.89
N VAL A 328 -7.70 45.56 3.82
CA VAL A 328 -7.96 46.93 4.22
C VAL A 328 -6.84 47.26 5.21
N THR A 329 -5.70 47.69 4.67
CA THR A 329 -4.78 48.56 5.41
C THR A 329 -5.48 49.90 5.56
N VAL A 330 -6.01 50.17 6.75
CA VAL A 330 -6.15 51.56 7.22
C VAL A 330 -4.87 51.87 7.99
N ILE A 331 -4.22 52.95 7.55
CA ILE A 331 -3.04 53.57 8.15
C ILE A 331 -3.34 54.00 9.59
#